data_AF-Q7CJ14-F1
#
_entry.id   AF-Q7CJ14-F1
#
_cell.length_a   1.000
_cell.length_b   1.000
_cell.length_c   1.000
_cell.angle_alpha   90.00
_cell.angle_beta   90.00
_cell.angle_gamma   90.00
#
_symmetry.space_group_name_H-M   'P 1'
#
loop_
_entity.id
_entity.type
_entity.pdbx_description
1 polymer ?
#
loop_
_entity_poly.entity_id
_entity_poly.type
_entity_poly.pdbx_seq_one_letter_code
_entity_poly.pdbx_strand_id
1 'polypeptide(L)'
;MKRYLSLALAALVLTGCVPPDSVTPTPPVTIEPVTPPDVEVPPPVDTVPQPPKVQSIDWAVSVEPLVAQMVNSDEVATGSILLVDSVKNNTNGALQTAKATAALHQVLSSNKKFVLISPQQLGVAKQTLGLSEEDSFGSRSKAIGLARYVGAQYVLYSDVSGDVKSPTIEMQLMQTQTGEIIWSGNAPVQY
;
A
#
# COMPACT_ATOMS: atom_id res chain seq x y z
N MET A 1 26.27 35.17 25.82
CA MET A 1 26.57 36.26 24.87
C MET A 1 27.11 35.66 23.59
N LYS A 2 26.57 36.05 22.42
CA LYS A 2 27.08 35.81 21.04
C LYS A 2 27.36 34.33 20.69
N ARG A 3 26.63 33.71 19.77
CA ARG A 3 26.79 33.91 18.32
C ARG A 3 25.55 33.41 17.58
N TYR A 4 24.56 34.29 17.42
CA TYR A 4 23.61 34.23 16.30
C TYR A 4 24.06 35.31 15.33
N LEU A 5 24.80 34.98 14.27
CA LEU A 5 24.84 35.79 13.05
C LEU A 5 25.68 35.12 11.96
N SER A 6 25.02 34.50 11.01
CA SER A 6 25.45 34.40 9.60
C SER A 6 24.23 33.89 8.83
N LEU A 7 23.32 34.80 8.44
CA LEU A 7 23.26 35.40 7.09
C LEU A 7 22.93 34.32 6.05
N ALA A 8 21.67 34.05 5.72
CA ALA A 8 20.76 34.83 4.88
C ALA A 8 21.17 34.87 3.39
N LEU A 9 20.17 34.59 2.54
CA LEU A 9 19.94 35.05 1.16
C LEU A 9 20.18 34.05 0.01
N ALA A 10 19.09 33.60 -0.64
CA ALA A 10 18.80 33.86 -2.06
C ALA A 10 17.52 33.10 -2.48
N ALA A 11 16.51 33.85 -2.91
CA ALA A 11 15.20 33.41 -3.35
C ALA A 11 15.06 33.49 -4.88
N LEU A 12 14.12 32.70 -5.42
CA LEU A 12 13.43 32.83 -6.73
C LEU A 12 14.35 32.82 -7.99
N VAL A 13 14.04 32.17 -9.10
CA VAL A 13 12.97 32.45 -10.08
C VAL A 13 12.96 31.28 -11.07
N LEU A 14 11.82 30.60 -11.30
CA LEU A 14 11.59 29.86 -12.56
C LEU A 14 10.12 30.03 -12.97
N THR A 15 9.86 31.14 -13.66
CA THR A 15 8.64 31.42 -14.42
C THR A 15 8.69 30.66 -15.74
N GLY A 16 7.73 29.77 -15.98
CA GLY A 16 7.53 29.10 -17.26
C GLY A 16 6.08 29.24 -17.72
N CYS A 17 5.81 30.26 -18.56
CA CYS A 17 4.58 30.37 -19.35
C CYS A 17 4.72 29.53 -20.62
N VAL A 18 3.70 28.75 -20.98
CA VAL A 18 3.51 28.24 -22.33
C VAL A 18 2.15 28.77 -22.83
N PRO A 19 2.09 29.46 -24.00
CA PRO A 19 0.88 30.09 -24.51
C PRO A 19 -0.08 29.09 -25.19
N PRO A 20 -1.38 29.42 -25.29
CA PRO A 20 -2.38 28.58 -25.94
C PRO A 20 -2.34 28.72 -27.47
N ASP A 21 -2.28 27.58 -28.16
CA ASP A 21 -2.43 27.52 -29.62
C ASP A 21 -3.84 27.94 -30.03
N SER A 22 -3.89 29.04 -30.76
CA SER A 22 -5.05 29.52 -31.51
C SER A 22 -5.28 28.63 -32.73
N VAL A 23 -6.35 27.84 -32.72
CA VAL A 23 -6.88 27.20 -33.93
C VAL A 23 -7.84 28.15 -34.64
N THR A 24 -7.48 28.48 -35.88
CA THR A 24 -8.21 29.34 -36.81
C THR A 24 -9.52 28.69 -37.27
N PRO A 25 -10.66 29.40 -37.26
CA PRO A 25 -11.93 28.86 -37.73
C PRO A 25 -12.03 28.89 -39.27
N THR A 26 -12.21 27.73 -39.88
CA THR A 26 -12.58 27.59 -41.31
C THR A 26 -14.08 27.83 -41.52
N PRO A 27 -14.47 28.44 -42.66
CA PRO A 27 -15.82 28.94 -42.92
C PRO A 27 -16.86 27.83 -43.17
N PRO A 28 -18.15 28.12 -42.95
CA PRO A 28 -19.23 27.14 -43.04
C PRO A 28 -19.50 26.76 -44.49
N VAL A 29 -19.37 25.48 -44.79
CA VAL A 29 -19.86 24.89 -46.04
C VAL A 29 -21.37 24.68 -45.89
N THR A 30 -22.14 25.33 -46.77
CA THR A 30 -23.56 25.04 -46.99
C THR A 30 -23.70 23.59 -47.44
N ILE A 31 -24.27 22.75 -46.58
CA ILE A 31 -24.62 21.37 -46.93
C ILE A 31 -26.07 21.40 -47.41
N GLU A 32 -26.28 21.12 -48.70
CA GLU A 32 -27.60 20.88 -49.27
C GLU A 32 -28.24 19.65 -48.62
N PRO A 33 -29.55 19.67 -48.29
CA PRO A 33 -30.21 18.56 -47.62
C PRO A 33 -30.40 17.40 -48.59
N VAL A 34 -29.53 16.39 -48.51
CA VAL A 34 -29.80 15.09 -49.12
C VAL A 34 -30.60 14.27 -48.12
N THR A 35 -31.83 13.94 -48.52
CA THR A 35 -32.76 13.05 -47.81
C THR A 35 -32.02 11.81 -47.31
N PRO A 36 -31.94 11.55 -45.99
CA PRO A 36 -31.28 10.36 -45.47
C PRO A 36 -32.01 9.11 -45.96
N PRO A 37 -31.33 8.16 -46.63
CA PRO A 37 -31.91 6.85 -46.84
C PRO A 37 -32.14 6.16 -45.48
N ASP A 38 -33.22 5.37 -45.41
CA ASP A 38 -33.61 4.59 -44.23
C ASP A 38 -32.38 3.97 -43.58
N VAL A 39 -32.11 4.38 -42.33
CA VAL A 39 -31.04 3.80 -41.53
C VAL A 39 -31.51 2.39 -41.18
N GLU A 40 -31.08 1.42 -41.99
CA GLU A 40 -31.13 0.01 -41.66
C GLU A 40 -30.48 -0.14 -40.28
N VAL A 41 -31.30 -0.40 -39.26
CA VAL A 41 -30.85 -0.61 -37.88
C VAL A 41 -29.85 -1.76 -37.94
N PRO A 42 -28.55 -1.53 -37.69
CA PRO A 42 -27.58 -2.60 -37.77
C PRO A 42 -27.99 -3.68 -36.76
N PRO A 43 -27.91 -4.97 -37.15
CA PRO A 43 -28.30 -6.06 -36.27
C PRO A 43 -27.51 -5.98 -34.96
N PRO A 44 -28.10 -6.44 -33.84
CA PRO A 44 -27.54 -6.25 -32.51
C PRO A 44 -26.10 -6.77 -32.49
N VAL A 45 -25.17 -5.84 -32.21
CA VAL A 45 -23.74 -6.10 -32.10
C VAL A 45 -23.51 -7.32 -31.22
N ASP A 46 -22.79 -8.30 -31.78
CA ASP A 46 -22.30 -9.47 -31.07
C ASP A 46 -21.73 -9.03 -29.73
N THR A 47 -22.23 -9.61 -28.66
CA THR A 47 -21.74 -9.35 -27.31
C THR A 47 -20.27 -9.75 -27.27
N VAL A 48 -19.38 -8.76 -27.30
CA VAL A 48 -17.95 -8.98 -27.12
C VAL A 48 -17.77 -9.83 -25.85
N PRO A 49 -17.12 -11.01 -25.94
CA PRO A 49 -16.95 -11.87 -24.78
C PRO A 49 -16.28 -11.07 -23.66
N GLN A 50 -16.99 -10.91 -22.54
CA GLN A 50 -16.41 -10.23 -21.39
C GLN A 50 -15.18 -11.01 -20.91
N PRO A 51 -14.04 -10.35 -20.67
CA PRO A 51 -12.85 -11.01 -20.16
C PRO A 51 -13.16 -11.80 -18.89
N PRO A 52 -12.51 -12.95 -18.67
CA PRO A 52 -12.72 -13.76 -17.48
C PRO A 52 -12.59 -12.92 -16.20
N LYS A 53 -13.52 -13.09 -15.27
CA LYS A 53 -13.43 -12.48 -13.93
C LYS A 53 -12.22 -13.08 -13.23
N VAL A 54 -11.11 -12.34 -13.20
CA VAL A 54 -9.92 -12.74 -12.44
C VAL A 54 -10.33 -12.81 -10.97
N GLN A 55 -10.17 -13.98 -10.34
CA GLN A 55 -10.42 -14.14 -8.91
C GLN A 55 -9.50 -13.18 -8.14
N SER A 56 -10.08 -12.35 -7.28
CA SER A 56 -9.36 -11.36 -6.49
C SER A 56 -9.12 -11.90 -5.09
N ILE A 57 -7.88 -11.85 -4.63
CA ILE A 57 -7.52 -12.28 -3.27
C ILE A 57 -8.33 -11.53 -2.20
N ASP A 58 -8.93 -12.27 -1.28
CA ASP A 58 -9.48 -11.76 -0.04
C ASP A 58 -8.41 -11.72 1.04
N TRP A 59 -7.71 -10.59 1.12
CA TRP A 59 -6.61 -10.40 2.05
C TRP A 59 -7.04 -10.42 3.51
N ALA A 60 -8.25 -9.95 3.83
CA ALA A 60 -8.72 -9.93 5.21
C ALA A 60 -8.95 -11.36 5.72
N VAL A 61 -9.69 -12.16 4.95
CA VAL A 61 -9.94 -13.57 5.25
C VAL A 61 -8.64 -14.39 5.28
N SER A 62 -7.65 -14.02 4.45
CA SER A 62 -6.34 -14.68 4.43
C SER A 62 -5.53 -14.47 5.73
N VAL A 63 -5.58 -13.28 6.32
CA VAL A 63 -4.74 -12.94 7.50
C VAL A 63 -5.46 -13.09 8.84
N GLU A 64 -6.80 -13.08 8.85
CA GLU A 64 -7.61 -13.22 10.06
C GLU A 64 -7.22 -14.41 10.95
N PRO A 65 -7.02 -15.64 10.42
CA PRO A 65 -6.62 -16.77 11.25
C PRO A 65 -5.27 -16.56 11.94
N LEU A 66 -4.31 -15.96 11.23
CA LEU A 66 -2.97 -15.68 11.74
C LEU A 66 -3.01 -14.59 12.80
N VAL A 67 -3.76 -13.51 12.56
CA VAL A 67 -3.95 -12.45 13.55
C VAL A 67 -4.62 -13.01 14.80
N ALA A 68 -5.64 -13.85 14.67
CA ALA A 68 -6.31 -14.49 15.80
C ALA A 68 -5.37 -15.40 16.60
N GLN A 69 -4.48 -16.15 15.95
CA GLN A 69 -3.46 -16.95 16.64
C GLN A 69 -2.45 -16.06 17.38
N MET A 70 -1.95 -15.02 16.72
CA MET A 70 -0.95 -14.11 17.29
C MET A 70 -1.49 -13.36 18.51
N VAL A 71 -2.68 -12.77 18.42
CA VAL A 71 -3.28 -12.00 19.53
C VAL A 71 -3.65 -12.89 20.72
N ASN A 72 -3.92 -14.18 20.49
CA ASN A 72 -4.22 -15.13 21.57
C ASN A 72 -2.97 -15.79 22.16
N SER A 73 -1.76 -15.50 21.67
CA SER A 73 -0.53 -15.96 22.31
C SER A 73 -0.29 -15.24 23.64
N ASP A 74 0.29 -15.96 24.61
CA ASP A 74 0.60 -15.42 25.95
C ASP A 74 1.83 -14.48 25.93
N GLU A 75 2.56 -14.42 24.82
CA GLU A 75 3.80 -13.67 24.67
C GLU A 75 3.60 -12.17 24.38
N VAL A 76 2.35 -11.78 24.08
CA VAL A 76 2.01 -10.41 23.69
C VAL A 76 1.25 -9.64 24.78
N ALA A 77 1.86 -8.56 25.26
CA ALA A 77 1.25 -7.70 26.26
C ALA A 77 0.13 -6.81 25.66
N THR A 78 -1.06 -6.84 26.26
CA THR A 78 -2.19 -5.99 25.86
C THR A 78 -1.85 -4.51 26.00
N GLY A 79 -2.26 -3.69 25.03
CA GLY A 79 -2.00 -2.25 24.99
C GLY A 79 -0.63 -1.88 24.43
N SER A 80 0.17 -2.86 24.02
CA SER A 80 1.46 -2.61 23.38
C SER A 80 1.29 -1.92 22.03
N ILE A 81 2.22 -1.02 21.72
CA ILE A 81 2.32 -0.33 20.45
C ILE A 81 2.94 -1.30 19.43
N LEU A 82 2.21 -1.56 18.35
CA LEU A 82 2.62 -2.44 17.26
C LEU A 82 2.90 -1.60 16.01
N LEU A 83 4.10 -1.82 15.46
CA LEU A 83 4.47 -1.36 14.13
C LEU A 83 4.24 -2.50 13.13
N VAL A 84 3.56 -2.21 12.02
CA VAL A 84 3.28 -3.19 10.95
C VAL A 84 4.14 -2.83 9.73
N ASP A 85 4.93 -3.79 9.23
CA ASP A 85 5.68 -3.63 7.98
C ASP A 85 4.78 -3.81 6.77
N SER A 86 5.23 -3.29 5.63
CA SER A 86 4.59 -3.58 4.34
C SER A 86 4.70 -5.08 4.03
N VAL A 87 3.60 -5.67 3.56
CA VAL A 87 3.57 -7.06 3.09
C VAL A 87 4.51 -7.19 1.89
N LYS A 88 5.45 -8.15 1.96
CA LYS A 88 6.36 -8.46 0.87
C LYS A 88 5.75 -9.48 -0.09
N ASN A 89 6.17 -9.42 -1.35
CA ASN A 89 5.81 -10.40 -2.37
C ASN A 89 7.07 -11.08 -2.91
N ASN A 90 7.25 -12.33 -2.51
CA ASN A 90 8.26 -13.27 -3.02
C ASN A 90 7.61 -14.41 -3.82
N THR A 91 6.43 -14.19 -4.39
CA THR A 91 5.83 -15.16 -5.31
C THR A 91 6.47 -15.09 -6.70
N ASN A 92 6.13 -16.04 -7.56
CA ASN A 92 6.49 -16.02 -8.99
C ASN A 92 5.66 -15.03 -9.84
N GLY A 93 4.91 -14.11 -9.23
CA GLY A 93 4.06 -13.15 -9.95
C GLY A 93 3.75 -11.88 -9.16
N ALA A 94 2.89 -11.03 -9.73
CA ALA A 94 2.53 -9.75 -9.12
C ALA A 94 1.31 -9.91 -8.19
N LEU A 95 1.42 -9.38 -6.97
CA LEU A 95 0.35 -9.32 -5.99
C LEU A 95 0.13 -7.88 -5.53
N GLN A 96 -1.11 -7.56 -5.17
CA GLN A 96 -1.48 -6.24 -4.67
C GLN A 96 -1.12 -6.08 -3.18
N THR A 97 0.17 -6.03 -2.86
CA THR A 97 0.68 -6.00 -1.48
C THR A 97 0.25 -4.80 -0.66
N ALA A 98 0.01 -3.64 -1.29
CA ALA A 98 -0.56 -2.48 -0.61
C ALA A 98 -1.96 -2.78 -0.05
N LYS A 99 -2.78 -3.54 -0.80
CA LYS A 99 -4.10 -4.01 -0.33
C LYS A 99 -3.96 -5.03 0.79
N ALA A 100 -2.99 -5.94 0.69
CA ALA A 100 -2.67 -6.90 1.74
C ALA A 100 -2.29 -6.19 3.05
N THR A 101 -1.41 -5.19 2.96
CA THR A 101 -0.95 -4.38 4.10
C THR A 101 -2.11 -3.61 4.74
N ALA A 102 -2.97 -2.98 3.92
CA ALA A 102 -4.15 -2.28 4.40
C ALA A 102 -5.15 -3.23 5.09
N ALA A 103 -5.38 -4.42 4.53
CA ALA A 103 -6.23 -5.44 5.14
C ALA A 103 -5.66 -5.93 6.47
N LEU A 104 -4.34 -6.16 6.55
CA LEU A 104 -3.67 -6.54 7.78
C LEU A 104 -3.81 -5.48 8.88
N HIS A 105 -3.59 -4.20 8.54
CA HIS A 105 -3.85 -3.09 9.46
C HIS A 105 -5.31 -3.05 9.94
N GLN A 106 -6.27 -3.25 9.04
CA GLN A 106 -7.68 -3.25 9.36
C GLN A 106 -8.03 -4.38 10.35
N VAL A 107 -7.61 -5.61 10.06
CA VAL A 107 -7.87 -6.78 10.92
C VAL A 107 -7.25 -6.59 12.30
N LEU A 108 -5.98 -6.13 12.38
CA LEU A 108 -5.31 -5.85 13.65
C LEU A 108 -6.00 -4.75 14.46
N SER A 109 -6.46 -3.69 13.79
CA SER A 109 -7.12 -2.56 14.47
C SER A 109 -8.43 -2.95 15.15
N SER A 110 -9.11 -3.97 14.61
CA SER A 110 -10.39 -4.46 15.14
C SER A 110 -10.26 -5.24 16.45
N ASN A 111 -9.11 -5.87 16.69
CA ASN A 111 -8.89 -6.77 17.84
C ASN A 111 -8.63 -6.03 19.17
N LYS A 112 -8.21 -4.75 19.11
CA LYS A 112 -7.93 -3.87 20.27
C LYS A 112 -6.79 -4.32 21.19
N LYS A 113 -6.14 -5.47 20.95
CA LYS A 113 -5.01 -5.93 21.75
C LYS A 113 -3.76 -5.06 21.58
N PHE A 114 -3.59 -4.45 20.40
CA PHE A 114 -2.47 -3.55 20.09
C PHE A 114 -2.95 -2.12 19.84
N VAL A 115 -2.11 -1.16 20.17
CA VAL A 115 -2.19 0.22 19.66
C VAL A 115 -1.37 0.28 18.38
N LEU A 116 -2.02 0.46 17.23
CA LEU A 116 -1.31 0.48 15.95
C LEU A 116 -0.74 1.87 15.65
N ILE A 117 0.49 1.89 15.14
CA ILE A 117 1.00 3.07 14.43
C ILE A 117 0.24 3.20 13.11
N SER A 118 -0.38 4.36 12.87
CA SER A 118 -1.11 4.60 11.63
C SER A 118 -0.16 4.64 10.41
N PRO A 119 -0.64 4.28 9.20
CA PRO A 119 0.16 4.39 7.98
C PRO A 119 0.73 5.80 7.75
N GLN A 120 -0.02 6.84 8.12
CA GLN A 120 0.43 8.24 8.00
C GLN A 120 1.56 8.56 8.98
N GLN A 121 1.43 8.17 10.25
CA GLN A 121 2.52 8.34 11.23
C GLN A 121 3.76 7.55 10.82
N LEU A 122 3.58 6.35 10.25
CA LEU A 122 4.67 5.54 9.74
C LEU A 122 5.38 6.22 8.57
N GLY A 123 4.64 6.79 7.61
CA GLY A 123 5.21 7.56 6.50
C GLY A 123 6.07 8.74 6.98
N VAL A 124 5.54 9.54 7.90
CA VAL A 124 6.29 10.66 8.51
C VAL A 124 7.56 10.18 9.24
N ALA A 125 7.47 9.07 9.97
CA ALA A 125 8.62 8.49 10.67
C ALA A 125 9.69 7.96 9.68
N LYS A 126 9.27 7.25 8.62
CA LYS A 126 10.16 6.80 7.54
C LYS A 126 10.87 7.98 6.89
N GLN A 127 10.13 9.02 6.49
CA GLN A 127 10.68 10.23 5.90
C GLN A 127 11.68 10.94 6.81
N THR A 128 11.38 11.03 8.11
CA THR A 128 12.27 11.65 9.10
C THR A 128 13.59 10.89 9.25
N LEU A 129 13.55 9.57 9.10
CA LEU A 129 14.73 8.70 9.17
C LEU A 129 15.42 8.51 7.80
N GLY A 130 14.96 9.18 6.74
CA GLY A 130 15.50 9.04 5.39
C GLY A 130 15.26 7.65 4.77
N LEU A 131 14.17 6.98 5.18
CA LEU A 131 13.74 5.69 4.64
C LEU A 131 12.72 5.90 3.51
N SER A 132 12.78 5.07 2.48
CA SER A 132 11.79 5.03 1.40
C SER A 132 10.40 4.68 1.94
N GLU A 133 9.35 5.34 1.44
CA GLU A 133 7.97 5.07 1.86
C GLU A 133 7.46 3.69 1.43
N GLU A 134 7.72 3.32 0.17
CA GLU A 134 7.24 2.11 -0.50
C GLU A 134 7.98 0.84 -0.08
N ASP A 135 9.23 0.95 0.38
CA ASP A 135 9.98 -0.22 0.79
C ASP A 135 9.46 -0.74 2.12
N SER A 136 9.42 -2.08 2.24
CA SER A 136 9.47 -2.75 3.54
C SER A 136 10.62 -2.18 4.38
N PHE A 137 10.67 -2.45 5.68
CA PHE A 137 11.74 -1.93 6.53
C PHE A 137 13.17 -2.29 6.08
N GLY A 138 13.35 -3.16 5.07
CA GLY A 138 14.58 -3.35 4.30
C GLY A 138 15.63 -4.18 5.03
N SER A 139 15.65 -4.12 6.36
CA SER A 139 16.39 -4.99 7.27
C SER A 139 15.74 -4.99 8.65
N ARG A 140 15.99 -6.04 9.44
CA ARG A 140 15.54 -6.08 10.84
C ARG A 140 16.11 -4.93 11.68
N SER A 141 17.36 -4.53 11.43
CA SER A 141 17.99 -3.41 12.15
C SER A 141 17.31 -2.07 11.88
N LYS A 142 16.92 -1.79 10.63
CA LYS A 142 16.15 -0.58 10.27
C LYS A 142 14.77 -0.60 10.92
N ALA A 143 14.09 -1.74 10.90
CA ALA A 143 12.81 -1.91 11.55
C ALA A 143 12.88 -1.66 13.06
N ILE A 144 13.92 -2.17 13.75
CA ILE A 144 14.16 -1.89 15.17
C ILE A 144 14.39 -0.40 15.40
N GLY A 145 15.20 0.26 14.56
CA GLY A 145 15.43 1.70 14.66
C GLY A 145 14.15 2.52 14.52
N LEU A 146 13.34 2.19 13.52
CA LEU A 146 12.05 2.83 13.26
C LEU A 146 11.04 2.55 14.39
N ALA A 147 10.95 1.31 14.85
CA ALA A 147 10.10 0.91 15.96
C ALA A 147 10.47 1.67 17.24
N ARG A 148 11.76 1.80 17.56
CA ARG A 148 12.23 2.61 18.68
C ARG A 148 11.86 4.09 18.52
N TYR A 149 12.00 4.63 17.30
CA TYR A 149 11.64 6.02 17.00
C TYR A 149 10.16 6.31 17.23
N VAL A 150 9.26 5.39 16.84
CA VAL A 150 7.80 5.53 17.05
C VAL A 150 7.31 4.95 18.37
N GLY A 151 8.22 4.45 19.23
CA GLY A 151 7.89 3.84 20.50
C GLY A 151 7.12 2.52 20.42
N ALA A 152 7.25 1.76 19.33
CA ALA A 152 6.64 0.44 19.17
C ALA A 152 7.39 -0.66 19.96
N GLN A 153 6.65 -1.45 20.74
CA GLN A 153 7.18 -2.60 21.49
C GLN A 153 7.40 -3.82 20.60
N TYR A 154 6.61 -3.92 19.53
CA TYR A 154 6.66 -5.02 18.59
C TYR A 154 6.67 -4.53 17.15
N VAL A 155 7.23 -5.36 16.26
CA VAL A 155 7.17 -5.18 14.82
C VAL A 155 6.61 -6.45 14.18
N LEU A 156 5.58 -6.32 13.36
CA LEU A 156 5.00 -7.41 12.60
C LEU A 156 5.51 -7.38 11.15
N TYR A 157 6.16 -8.45 10.74
CA TYR A 157 6.54 -8.69 9.35
C TYR A 157 5.54 -9.62 8.69
N SER A 158 5.38 -9.45 7.37
CA SER A 158 4.54 -10.33 6.57
C SER A 158 5.15 -10.53 5.18
N ASP A 159 5.17 -11.76 4.72
CA ASP A 159 5.78 -12.16 3.46
C ASP A 159 4.90 -13.16 2.73
N VAL A 160 4.59 -12.90 1.47
CA VAL A 160 3.80 -13.79 0.63
C VAL A 160 4.71 -14.47 -0.37
N SER A 161 4.75 -15.80 -0.37
CA SER A 161 5.67 -16.59 -1.19
C SER A 161 4.99 -17.77 -1.89
N GLY A 162 5.69 -18.38 -2.84
CA GLY A 162 5.20 -19.53 -3.61
C GLY A 162 4.59 -19.17 -4.96
N ASP A 163 3.61 -19.96 -5.42
CA ASP A 163 2.90 -19.70 -6.68
C ASP A 163 1.90 -18.56 -6.49
N VAL A 164 1.92 -17.54 -7.34
CA VAL A 164 0.99 -16.40 -7.33
C VAL A 164 -0.50 -16.81 -7.46
N LYS A 165 -0.79 -18.03 -7.92
CA LYS A 165 -2.14 -18.61 -8.03
C LYS A 165 -2.61 -19.35 -6.77
N SER A 166 -1.68 -19.67 -5.87
CA SER A 166 -1.96 -20.33 -4.59
C SER A 166 -0.87 -19.99 -3.57
N PRO A 167 -0.68 -18.71 -3.23
CA PRO A 167 0.46 -18.31 -2.42
C PRO A 167 0.21 -18.59 -0.94
N THR A 168 1.28 -18.58 -0.17
CA THR A 168 1.24 -18.70 1.30
C THR A 168 1.71 -17.38 1.90
N ILE A 169 0.99 -16.86 2.89
CA ILE A 169 1.42 -15.71 3.69
C ILE A 169 2.05 -16.22 4.99
N GLU A 170 3.27 -15.77 5.26
CA GLU A 170 3.99 -15.96 6.52
C GLU A 170 3.97 -14.65 7.30
N MET A 171 3.82 -14.75 8.62
CA MET A 171 3.86 -13.61 9.54
C MET A 171 4.83 -13.90 10.68
N GLN A 172 5.59 -12.89 11.09
CA GLN A 172 6.54 -12.97 12.20
C GLN A 172 6.41 -11.73 13.09
N LEU A 173 6.19 -11.94 14.38
CA LEU A 173 6.14 -10.88 15.39
C LEU A 173 7.50 -10.80 16.10
N MET A 174 8.16 -9.67 15.97
CA MET A 174 9.45 -9.40 16.58
C MET A 174 9.28 -8.46 17.78
N GLN A 175 9.92 -8.78 18.90
CA GLN A 175 10.04 -7.85 20.02
C GLN A 175 11.12 -6.80 19.73
N THR A 176 10.79 -5.51 19.80
CA THR A 176 11.69 -4.40 19.46
C THR A 176 12.89 -4.30 20.40
N GLN A 177 12.72 -4.69 21.66
CA GLN A 177 13.78 -4.58 22.69
C GLN A 177 14.95 -5.53 22.39
N THR A 178 14.65 -6.79 22.10
CA THR A 178 15.61 -7.89 21.94
C THR A 178 15.91 -8.21 20.47
N GLY A 179 14.98 -7.90 19.55
CA GLY A 179 15.02 -8.36 18.17
C GLY A 179 14.60 -9.83 17.99
N GLU A 180 14.09 -10.47 19.04
CA GLU A 180 13.63 -11.85 19.04
C GLU A 180 12.29 -11.98 18.32
N ILE A 181 12.12 -13.08 17.55
CA ILE A 181 10.82 -13.47 17.01
C ILE A 181 10.08 -14.26 18.09
N ILE A 182 9.05 -13.66 18.66
CA ILE A 182 8.25 -14.24 19.75
C ILE A 182 7.00 -14.98 19.23
N TRP A 183 6.64 -14.75 17.97
CA TRP A 183 5.57 -15.50 17.34
C TRP A 183 5.79 -15.57 15.84
N SER A 184 5.42 -16.69 15.24
CA SER A 184 5.40 -16.87 13.80
C SER A 184 4.25 -17.79 13.39
N GLY A 185 3.69 -17.55 12.22
CA GLY A 185 2.66 -18.40 11.63
C GLY A 185 2.62 -18.27 10.12
N ASN A 186 2.00 -19.25 9.45
CA ASN A 186 1.75 -19.19 8.02
C ASN A 186 0.36 -19.75 7.69
N ALA A 187 -0.21 -19.25 6.60
CA ALA A 187 -1.52 -19.70 6.10
C ALA A 187 -1.59 -19.55 4.58
N PRO A 188 -2.36 -20.39 3.88
CA PRO A 188 -2.66 -20.19 2.47
C PRO A 188 -3.45 -18.88 2.28
N VAL A 189 -3.16 -18.17 1.19
CA VAL A 189 -3.93 -17.00 0.77
C VAL A 189 -5.23 -17.45 0.09
N GLN A 190 -6.32 -16.76 0.41
CA GLN A 190 -7.68 -17.08 -0.04
C GLN A 190 -8.16 -16.10 -1.13
N TYR A 191 -9.00 -16.59 -2.04
CA TYR A 191 -9.52 -15.88 -3.22
C TYR A 191 -11.05 -15.77 -3.19
#